data_AF-A0AAW1JXM2-F1
#
_entry.id   AF-A0AAW1JXM2-F1
#
_cell.length_a   1.000
_cell.length_b   1.000
_cell.length_c   1.000
_cell.angle_alpha   90.00
_cell.angle_beta   90.00
_cell.angle_gamma   90.00
#
_symmetry.space_group_name_H-M   'P 1'
#
loop_
_entity.id
_entity.type
_entity.pdbx_description
1 polymer ?
#
loop_
_entity_poly.entity_id
_entity_poly.type
_entity_poly.pdbx_seq_one_letter_code
_entity_poly.pdbx_strand_id
1 'polypeptide(L)'
;MEYFKSGLKSVLGTPQPGAQPTEAETIECLVNRVETSTLLKDRRDACRALRASSKKYRLEVGARGMNALCQILELDRTDGEIISYCLDTLCNITSKEVFEEENKYNAPKNVNLGEQFTEMFLKNPENVTLVLGFLEEYDFKVRWPAVKLLTSL
;
A
#
# COMPACT_ATOMS: atom_id res chain seq x y z
N MET A 1 45.48 22.42 26.79
CA MET A 1 45.67 21.61 25.56
C MET A 1 44.85 20.36 25.74
N GLU A 2 43.63 20.34 25.22
CA GLU A 2 42.76 19.15 25.24
C GLU A 2 42.56 18.75 23.78
N TYR A 3 43.50 17.94 23.28
CA TYR A 3 43.34 17.19 22.04
C TYR A 3 42.72 15.86 22.42
N PHE A 4 41.47 15.62 22.01
CA PHE A 4 40.79 14.33 21.80
C PHE A 4 39.30 14.52 22.08
N LYS A 5 38.49 14.70 21.02
CA LYS A 5 37.05 14.33 20.95
C LYS A 5 36.44 14.82 19.63
N SER A 6 36.95 14.33 18.51
CA SER A 6 36.17 14.39 17.25
C SER A 6 36.65 13.28 16.33
N GLY A 7 35.93 12.16 16.32
CA GLY A 7 36.34 11.02 15.49
C GLY A 7 35.35 9.88 15.32
N LEU A 8 34.11 9.98 15.81
CA LEU A 8 33.14 8.86 15.74
C LEU A 8 31.70 9.28 15.42
N LYS A 9 31.50 10.35 14.62
CA LYS A 9 30.16 10.81 14.21
C LYS A 9 29.82 10.57 12.73
N SER A 10 30.29 9.49 12.10
CA SER A 10 30.15 9.36 10.64
C SER A 10 29.64 8.02 10.08
N VAL A 11 29.01 7.11 10.85
CA VAL A 11 28.56 5.82 10.25
C VAL A 11 27.10 5.43 10.47
N LEU A 12 26.32 6.14 11.28
CA LEU A 12 24.86 5.98 11.27
C LEU A 12 24.22 7.36 11.32
N GLY A 13 23.53 7.73 10.24
CA GLY A 13 22.70 8.92 10.19
C GLY A 13 21.74 8.88 11.38
N THR A 14 21.99 9.73 12.37
CA THR A 14 21.02 9.97 13.43
C THR A 14 19.97 10.90 12.83
N PRO A 15 18.68 10.52 12.81
CA PRO A 15 17.64 11.44 12.38
C PRO A 15 17.73 12.71 13.25
N GLN A 16 17.65 13.89 12.64
CA GLN A 16 17.56 15.14 13.40
C GLN A 16 16.36 15.03 14.36
N PRO A 17 16.54 15.27 15.67
CA PRO A 17 15.41 15.26 16.59
C PRO A 17 14.45 16.38 16.21
N GLY A 18 13.28 16.03 15.65
CA GLY A 18 12.20 16.97 15.31
C GLY A 18 11.77 17.02 13.84
N ALA A 19 12.40 16.29 12.92
CA ALA A 19 11.89 16.17 11.55
C ALA A 19 10.66 15.24 11.55
N GLN A 20 9.48 15.77 11.18
CA GLN A 20 8.32 14.91 10.90
C GLN A 20 8.66 14.03 9.68
N PRO A 21 8.32 12.73 9.72
CA PRO A 21 8.52 11.87 8.57
C PRO A 21 7.78 12.45 7.36
N THR A 22 8.42 12.41 6.21
CA THR A 22 7.73 12.69 4.95
C THR A 22 6.60 11.68 4.75
N GLU A 23 5.63 12.05 3.94
CA GLU A 23 4.51 11.18 3.62
C GLU A 23 4.98 9.89 2.94
N ALA A 24 5.98 9.97 2.07
CA ALA A 24 6.59 8.81 1.42
C ALA A 24 7.26 7.85 2.42
N GLU A 25 8.00 8.37 3.42
CA GLU A 25 8.58 7.57 4.50
C GLU A 25 7.50 6.93 5.37
N THR A 26 6.37 7.63 5.58
CA THR A 26 5.22 7.08 6.30
C THR A 26 4.61 5.90 5.56
N ILE A 27 4.38 6.02 4.23
CA ILE A 27 3.90 4.90 3.41
C ILE A 27 4.89 3.74 3.42
N GLU A 28 6.19 4.00 3.34
CA GLU A 28 7.23 2.97 3.43
C GLU A 28 7.19 2.22 4.76
N CYS A 29 7.05 2.93 5.87
CA CYS A 29 6.94 2.33 7.19
C CYS A 29 5.70 1.43 7.30
N LEU A 30 4.56 1.86 6.73
CA LEU A 30 3.34 1.07 6.68
C LEU A 30 3.52 -0.20 5.85
N VAL A 31 4.12 -0.11 4.66
CA VAL A 31 4.39 -1.28 3.80
C VAL A 31 5.35 -2.25 4.49
N ASN A 32 6.45 -1.77 5.06
CA ASN A 32 7.38 -2.60 5.84
C ASN A 32 6.66 -3.31 6.99
N ARG A 33 5.72 -2.64 7.66
CA ARG A 33 4.92 -3.26 8.72
C ARG A 33 4.01 -4.35 8.19
N VAL A 34 3.38 -4.16 7.02
CA VAL A 34 2.58 -5.19 6.34
C VAL A 34 3.42 -6.44 6.05
N GLU A 35 4.63 -6.25 5.51
CA GLU A 35 5.50 -7.36 5.08
C GLU A 35 6.17 -8.11 6.24
N THR A 36 6.52 -7.41 7.34
CA THR A 36 7.40 -7.96 8.38
C THR A 36 6.70 -8.31 9.69
N SER A 37 5.49 -7.79 9.94
CA SER A 37 4.83 -8.02 11.23
C SER A 37 4.30 -9.45 11.34
N THR A 38 4.66 -10.11 12.45
CA THR A 38 4.15 -11.46 12.76
C THR A 38 2.73 -11.42 13.35
N LEU A 39 2.36 -10.33 14.02
CA LEU A 39 1.02 -10.15 14.60
C LEU A 39 0.00 -9.71 13.52
N LEU A 40 -1.08 -10.48 13.37
CA LEU A 40 -2.18 -10.16 12.45
C LEU A 40 -2.76 -8.76 12.71
N LYS A 41 -2.90 -8.37 13.98
CA LYS A 41 -3.40 -7.05 14.36
C LYS A 41 -2.55 -5.92 13.78
N ASP A 42 -1.23 -6.08 13.79
CA ASP A 42 -0.30 -5.07 13.28
C ASP A 42 -0.38 -4.95 11.75
N ARG A 43 -0.47 -6.08 11.04
CA ARG A 43 -0.69 -6.09 9.59
C ARG A 43 -2.04 -5.46 9.23
N ARG A 44 -3.09 -5.77 9.99
CA ARG A 44 -4.44 -5.22 9.78
C ARG A 44 -4.47 -3.72 9.98
N ASP A 45 -3.86 -3.21 11.06
CA ASP A 45 -3.76 -1.77 11.32
C ASP A 45 -2.99 -1.04 10.23
N ALA A 46 -1.91 -1.65 9.72
CA ALA A 46 -1.14 -1.10 8.61
C ALA A 46 -1.94 -1.08 7.29
N CYS A 47 -2.64 -2.18 6.95
CA CYS A 47 -3.50 -2.24 5.76
C CYS A 47 -4.66 -1.22 5.83
N ARG A 48 -5.25 -1.02 7.01
CA ARG A 48 -6.27 0.01 7.24
C ARG A 48 -5.72 1.42 6.97
N ALA A 49 -4.50 1.71 7.44
CA ALA A 49 -3.85 2.99 7.22
C ALA A 49 -3.48 3.20 5.73
N LEU A 50 -3.01 2.16 5.04
CA LEU A 50 -2.75 2.20 3.60
C LEU A 50 -4.02 2.47 2.81
N ARG A 51 -5.14 1.81 3.15
CA ARG A 51 -6.45 2.07 2.55
C ARG A 51 -6.84 3.54 2.69
N ALA A 52 -6.74 4.09 3.90
CA ALA A 52 -7.09 5.49 4.16
C ALA A 52 -6.21 6.49 3.37
N SER A 53 -4.98 6.09 3.06
CA SER A 53 -3.97 6.92 2.39
C SER A 53 -3.97 6.76 0.86
N SER A 54 -4.54 5.67 0.34
CA SER A 54 -4.39 5.20 -1.04
C SER A 54 -4.93 6.13 -2.13
N LYS A 55 -5.93 6.97 -1.85
CA LYS A 55 -6.41 7.97 -2.81
C LYS A 55 -5.50 9.19 -2.88
N LYS A 56 -4.97 9.60 -1.72
CA LYS A 56 -4.18 10.82 -1.55
C LYS A 56 -2.72 10.62 -1.99
N TYR A 57 -2.15 9.46 -1.66
CA TYR A 57 -0.75 9.08 -1.92
C TYR A 57 -0.70 7.87 -2.86
N ARG A 58 -1.50 7.94 -3.91
CA ARG A 58 -1.79 6.80 -4.79
C ARG A 58 -0.54 6.26 -5.46
N LEU A 59 0.34 7.14 -5.94
CA LEU A 59 1.60 6.78 -6.57
C LEU A 59 2.50 6.00 -5.60
N GLU A 60 2.66 6.50 -4.39
CA GLU A 60 3.53 5.93 -3.36
C GLU A 60 2.98 4.59 -2.86
N VAL A 61 1.68 4.52 -2.60
CA VAL A 61 1.00 3.30 -2.14
C VAL A 61 1.02 2.23 -3.23
N GLY A 62 0.78 2.60 -4.50
CA GLY A 62 0.85 1.66 -5.62
C GLY A 62 2.26 1.16 -5.88
N ALA A 63 3.25 2.06 -5.97
CA ALA A 63 4.62 1.71 -6.32
C ALA A 63 5.31 0.86 -5.24
N ARG A 64 5.01 1.10 -3.96
CA ARG A 64 5.66 0.41 -2.84
C ARG A 64 4.82 -0.72 -2.26
N GLY A 65 3.50 -0.56 -2.20
CA GLY A 65 2.61 -1.42 -1.44
C GLY A 65 1.89 -2.51 -2.24
N MET A 66 1.78 -2.40 -3.57
CA MET A 66 0.92 -3.31 -4.35
C MET A 66 1.31 -4.80 -4.18
N ASN A 67 2.60 -5.13 -4.21
CA ASN A 67 3.06 -6.50 -4.00
C ASN A 67 2.78 -7.00 -2.58
N ALA A 68 3.03 -6.17 -1.56
CA ALA A 68 2.73 -6.50 -0.17
C ALA A 68 1.23 -6.75 0.04
N LEU A 69 0.36 -5.95 -0.59
CA LEU A 69 -1.09 -6.15 -0.53
C LEU A 69 -1.50 -7.50 -1.15
N CYS A 70 -0.94 -7.88 -2.30
CA CYS A 70 -1.19 -9.20 -2.91
C CYS A 70 -0.70 -10.34 -2.00
N GLN A 71 0.45 -10.20 -1.34
CA GLN A 71 0.93 -11.21 -0.39
C GLN A 71 -0.01 -11.38 0.81
N ILE A 72 -0.60 -10.30 1.32
CA ILE A 72 -1.60 -10.37 2.40
C ILE A 72 -2.87 -11.08 1.94
N LEU A 73 -3.30 -10.85 0.70
CA LEU A 73 -4.43 -11.57 0.13
C LEU A 73 -4.21 -13.09 0.17
N GLU A 74 -2.98 -13.57 -0.02
CA GLU A 74 -2.65 -15.00 0.11
C GLU A 74 -2.52 -15.44 1.57
N LEU A 75 -1.72 -14.70 2.36
CA LEU A 75 -1.31 -15.08 3.72
C LEU A 75 -2.47 -15.05 4.70
N ASP A 76 -3.28 -14.00 4.66
CA ASP A 76 -4.34 -13.72 5.63
C ASP A 76 -5.74 -13.93 5.02
N ARG A 77 -5.85 -14.79 4.01
CA ARG A 77 -7.06 -15.05 3.22
C ARG A 77 -8.32 -15.36 4.03
N THR A 78 -8.19 -15.85 5.26
CA THR A 78 -9.31 -16.20 6.14
C THR A 78 -9.80 -15.01 6.98
N ASP A 79 -9.06 -13.91 7.04
CA ASP A 79 -9.41 -12.71 7.78
C ASP A 79 -10.13 -11.70 6.88
N GLY A 80 -11.46 -11.80 6.80
CA GLY A 80 -12.23 -10.94 5.90
C GLY A 80 -12.05 -9.42 6.15
N GLU A 81 -11.62 -9.01 7.35
CA GLU A 81 -11.36 -7.58 7.64
C GLU A 81 -10.09 -7.09 6.92
N ILE A 82 -8.94 -7.73 7.08
CA ILE A 82 -7.72 -7.31 6.37
C ILE A 82 -7.87 -7.46 4.85
N ILE A 83 -8.54 -8.52 4.38
CA ILE A 83 -8.81 -8.73 2.96
C ILE A 83 -9.64 -7.58 2.38
N SER A 84 -10.66 -7.11 3.09
CA SER A 84 -11.45 -5.96 2.65
C SER A 84 -10.59 -4.70 2.51
N TYR A 85 -9.64 -4.47 3.43
CA TYR A 85 -8.73 -3.34 3.34
C TYR A 85 -7.78 -3.46 2.14
N CYS A 86 -7.24 -4.64 1.89
CA CYS A 86 -6.34 -4.89 0.76
C CYS A 86 -7.07 -4.70 -0.58
N LEU A 87 -8.25 -5.29 -0.76
CA LEU A 87 -9.03 -5.18 -2.00
C LEU A 87 -9.48 -3.73 -2.27
N ASP A 88 -9.94 -3.01 -1.25
CA ASP A 88 -10.29 -1.59 -1.39
C ASP A 88 -9.07 -0.74 -1.75
N THR A 89 -7.90 -1.05 -1.18
CA THR A 89 -6.66 -0.35 -1.49
C THR A 89 -6.24 -0.60 -2.93
N LEU A 90 -6.29 -1.84 -3.41
CA LEU A 90 -6.02 -2.19 -4.80
C LEU A 90 -7.01 -1.52 -5.76
N CYS A 91 -8.30 -1.47 -5.44
CA CYS A 91 -9.30 -0.73 -6.21
C CYS A 91 -8.93 0.75 -6.35
N ASN A 92 -8.43 1.38 -5.28
CA ASN A 92 -8.01 2.79 -5.34
C ASN A 92 -6.74 2.94 -6.19
N ILE A 93 -5.76 2.04 -6.05
CA ILE A 93 -4.51 2.04 -6.82
C ILE A 93 -4.78 1.90 -8.33
N THR A 94 -5.70 1.03 -8.75
CA THR A 94 -5.98 0.72 -10.17
C THR A 94 -7.12 1.55 -10.79
N SER A 95 -7.84 2.35 -10.00
CA SER A 95 -8.99 3.16 -10.45
C SER A 95 -8.73 4.02 -11.69
N LYS A 96 -9.61 3.98 -12.69
CA LYS A 96 -9.52 4.89 -13.84
C LYS A 96 -9.84 6.34 -13.47
N GLU A 97 -10.49 6.56 -12.33
CA GLU A 97 -10.82 7.88 -11.82
C GLU A 97 -9.60 8.54 -11.18
N VAL A 98 -9.44 9.84 -11.41
CA VAL A 98 -8.48 10.69 -10.70
C VAL A 98 -9.17 11.24 -9.45
N PHE A 99 -8.58 11.02 -8.28
CA PHE A 99 -9.16 11.47 -7.02
C PHE A 99 -8.89 12.97 -6.78
N GLU A 100 -9.85 13.69 -6.20
CA GLU A 100 -9.65 15.11 -5.86
C GLU A 100 -8.49 15.29 -4.86
N GLU A 101 -8.32 14.32 -3.97
CA GLU A 101 -7.26 14.26 -2.97
C GLU A 101 -5.86 14.10 -3.58
N GLU A 102 -5.77 13.48 -4.76
CA GLU A 102 -4.53 13.23 -5.51
C GLU A 102 -4.01 14.51 -6.18
N ASN A 103 -4.91 15.34 -6.71
CA ASN A 103 -4.58 16.56 -7.46
C ASN A 103 -3.86 17.65 -6.64
N LYS A 104 -3.91 17.57 -5.31
CA LYS A 104 -3.25 18.53 -4.41
C LYS A 104 -1.75 18.26 -4.23
N TYR A 105 -1.25 17.09 -4.62
CA TYR A 105 0.09 16.60 -4.27
C TYR A 105 1.04 16.43 -5.47
N ASN A 106 0.85 17.23 -6.52
CA ASN A 106 1.73 17.26 -7.70
C ASN A 106 1.87 15.92 -8.45
N ALA A 107 0.84 15.06 -8.41
CA ALA A 107 0.79 13.92 -9.32
C ALA A 107 0.89 14.46 -10.77
N PRO A 108 1.76 13.87 -11.61
CA PRO A 108 1.95 14.35 -12.98
C PRO A 108 0.63 14.24 -13.73
N LYS A 109 0.00 15.38 -14.04
CA LYS A 109 -1.33 15.49 -14.66
C LYS A 109 -1.49 14.76 -16.01
N ASN A 110 -0.38 14.34 -16.62
CA ASN A 110 -0.33 13.66 -17.90
C ASN A 110 -0.11 12.14 -17.78
N VAL A 111 -0.13 11.58 -16.56
CA VAL A 111 0.11 10.16 -16.33
C VAL A 111 -1.18 9.49 -15.86
N ASN A 112 -1.68 8.53 -16.64
CA ASN A 112 -2.78 7.67 -16.21
C ASN A 112 -2.25 6.61 -15.23
N LEU A 113 -2.15 6.98 -13.94
CA LEU A 113 -1.61 6.08 -12.91
C LEU A 113 -2.43 4.79 -12.78
N GLY A 114 -3.75 4.87 -12.92
CA GLY A 114 -4.62 3.69 -12.82
C GLY A 114 -4.33 2.65 -13.88
N GLU A 115 -4.13 3.09 -15.11
CA GLU A 115 -3.77 2.20 -16.22
C GLU A 115 -2.39 1.56 -16.00
N GLN A 116 -1.38 2.33 -15.58
CA GLN A 116 -0.05 1.77 -15.29
C GLN A 116 -0.07 0.75 -14.15
N PHE A 117 -0.78 1.04 -13.05
CA PHE A 117 -0.88 0.08 -11.97
C PHE A 117 -1.73 -1.14 -12.34
N THR A 118 -2.74 -0.97 -13.21
CA THR A 118 -3.49 -2.10 -13.77
C THR A 118 -2.57 -3.00 -14.59
N GLU A 119 -1.76 -2.44 -15.49
CA GLU A 119 -0.77 -3.22 -16.24
C GLU A 119 0.23 -3.92 -15.32
N MET A 120 0.73 -3.22 -14.29
CA MET A 120 1.64 -3.83 -13.31
C MET A 120 0.97 -4.98 -12.53
N PHE A 121 -0.30 -4.82 -12.13
CA PHE A 121 -1.06 -5.86 -11.45
C PHE A 121 -1.26 -7.09 -12.35
N LEU A 122 -1.54 -6.88 -13.64
CA LEU A 122 -1.80 -7.94 -14.61
C LEU A 122 -0.53 -8.66 -15.10
N LYS A 123 0.67 -8.15 -14.83
CA LYS A 123 1.93 -8.85 -15.15
C LYS A 123 2.06 -10.20 -14.45
N ASN A 124 1.45 -10.37 -13.28
CA ASN A 124 1.35 -11.66 -12.62
C ASN A 124 -0.09 -12.18 -12.75
N PRO A 125 -0.36 -13.20 -13.59
CA PRO A 125 -1.71 -13.73 -13.79
C PRO A 125 -2.31 -14.33 -12.51
N GLU A 126 -1.47 -14.80 -11.57
CA GLU A 126 -1.93 -15.31 -10.28
C GLU A 126 -2.67 -14.26 -9.45
N ASN A 127 -2.37 -12.97 -9.65
CA ASN A 127 -3.09 -11.89 -8.98
C ASN A 127 -4.58 -11.89 -9.36
N VAL A 128 -4.92 -12.20 -10.63
CA VAL A 128 -6.31 -12.28 -11.08
C VAL A 128 -6.98 -13.53 -10.51
N THR A 129 -6.30 -14.67 -10.55
CA THR A 129 -6.77 -15.93 -9.94
C THR A 129 -7.06 -15.75 -8.45
N LEU A 130 -6.19 -15.03 -7.74
CA LEU A 130 -6.36 -14.72 -6.32
C LEU A 130 -7.62 -13.91 -6.05
N VAL A 131 -7.87 -12.85 -6.85
CA VAL A 131 -9.08 -12.02 -6.70
C VAL A 131 -10.35 -12.81 -7.06
N LEU A 132 -10.31 -13.67 -8.08
CA LEU A 132 -11.42 -14.57 -8.41
C LEU A 132 -11.79 -15.49 -7.24
N GLY A 133 -10.80 -15.99 -6.49
CA GLY A 133 -11.05 -16.81 -5.30
C GLY A 133 -11.89 -16.12 -4.23
N PHE A 134 -11.79 -14.79 -4.10
CA PHE A 134 -12.61 -14.03 -3.15
C PHE A 134 -14.06 -13.82 -3.59
N LEU A 135 -14.43 -14.19 -4.81
CA LEU A 135 -15.83 -14.16 -5.24
C LEU A 135 -16.67 -15.22 -4.54
N GLU A 136 -16.04 -16.31 -4.09
CA GLU A 136 -16.69 -17.40 -3.36
C GLU A 136 -17.07 -17.01 -1.92
N GLU A 137 -16.41 -16.02 -1.33
CA GLU A 137 -16.63 -15.56 0.05
C GLU A 137 -18.03 -14.98 0.27
N TYR A 138 -18.75 -15.42 1.31
CA TYR A 138 -20.09 -14.92 1.63
C TYR A 138 -20.12 -13.48 2.15
N ASP A 139 -19.03 -13.03 2.74
CA ASP A 139 -18.95 -11.70 3.33
C ASP A 139 -18.93 -10.61 2.24
N PHE A 140 -19.95 -9.77 2.26
CA PHE A 140 -20.09 -8.68 1.29
C PHE A 140 -18.90 -7.74 1.30
N LYS A 141 -18.27 -7.52 2.46
CA LYS A 141 -17.11 -6.63 2.59
C LYS A 141 -15.87 -7.13 1.83
N VAL A 142 -15.85 -8.42 1.47
CA VAL A 142 -14.79 -9.05 0.66
C VAL A 142 -15.24 -9.18 -0.79
N ARG A 143 -16.42 -9.76 -1.01
CA ARG A 143 -16.92 -10.06 -2.37
C ARG A 143 -17.12 -8.79 -3.20
N TRP A 144 -17.67 -7.73 -2.61
CA TRP A 144 -17.92 -6.48 -3.33
C TRP A 144 -16.64 -5.82 -3.89
N PRO A 145 -15.61 -5.54 -3.08
CA PRO A 145 -14.39 -4.93 -3.62
C PRO A 145 -13.64 -5.89 -4.56
N ALA A 146 -13.75 -7.21 -4.42
CA ALA A 146 -13.22 -8.16 -5.40
C ALA A 146 -13.89 -8.00 -6.78
N VAL A 147 -15.22 -7.96 -6.84
CA VAL A 147 -15.98 -7.70 -8.08
C VAL A 147 -15.60 -6.34 -8.67
N LYS A 148 -15.52 -5.31 -7.82
CA LYS A 148 -15.16 -3.96 -8.24
C LYS A 148 -13.77 -3.92 -8.87
N LEU A 149 -12.78 -4.56 -8.24
CA LEU A 149 -11.42 -4.64 -8.76
C LEU A 149 -11.40 -5.30 -10.13
N LEU A 150 -11.99 -6.49 -10.27
CA LEU A 150 -12.04 -7.23 -11.54
C LEU A 150 -12.75 -6.48 -12.67
N THR A 151 -13.75 -5.67 -12.34
CA THR A 151 -14.47 -4.84 -13.33
C THR A 151 -13.63 -3.63 -13.77
N SER A 152 -12.68 -3.20 -12.92
CA SER A 152 -11.84 -2.03 -13.18
C SER A 152 -10.55 -2.35 -13.94
N LEU A 153 -10.01 -3.56 -13.75
CA LEU A 153 -8.86 -4.10 -14.49
C LEU A 153 -9.18 -4.22 -15.98
#